data_AF-A0A935FTJ3-F1
#
_entry.id   AF-A0A935FTJ3-F1
#
_cell.length_a   1.000
_cell.length_b   1.000
_cell.length_c   1.000
_cell.angle_alpha   90.00
_cell.angle_beta   90.00
_cell.angle_gamma   90.00
#
_symmetry.space_group_name_H-M   'P 1'
#
loop_
_entity.id
_entity.type
_entity.pdbx_description
1 polymer ?
#
loop_
_entity_poly.entity_id
_entity_poly.type
_entity_poly.pdbx_seq_one_letter_code
_entity_poly.pdbx_strand_id
1 'polypeptide(L)'
;MSSGTNETFTTATTIAPRRDPLTLDLDNDGLETIGISTANPILFDHDGDGIKSATGWIKPDDALLVFDRNGNGRIDNGSELFGDATALYTGGLARDGFAALAQEDTNLDGKVDALDARFADLRLWRDLNQDGVSQANELSTLAAQGVIALNVASTSHAQMLANGNRLADLGSFVRSDGSGGTLGDTAQMADIDLASNPFYSQFTDTVALTEATQGLPDMAGTGMVRSLRQAASLATPEGEALAVLLGQYAQATTRSEQQALLDPLLAAWAATSPMATTFAGAYAGHPLTVNVEGVATGSATYQAWSAKLDILERFNGRTFNVVPAGNGAITVTLLAGAQTLLEQSYDSLKQSVYAGLVAQTRLQPLLDKVELTVGAAGITLDLSEVEAALVAGLNADPVNGLADLADFSRATGSMLAGSDWNPAGLLGEFLDSHALTPEISAALHDAGIVVKGVTPGTATGTGFADVIVGAAGNDVIAGGEGDDVLLGREGGDTLSGEAGNDVLDGEAMLVRVIRGTFMPVPFASRRWWDGGLDCANEIWRVVA
;
A
#
# COMPACT_ATOMS: atom_id res chain seq x y z
N MET A 1 -0.40 -5.06 -1.44
CA MET A 1 -1.64 -4.40 -0.97
C MET A 1 -1.69 -3.02 -1.61
N SER A 2 -2.87 -2.50 -1.98
CA SER A 2 -2.99 -1.18 -2.62
C SER A 2 -2.58 -0.05 -1.66
N SER A 3 -1.91 0.99 -2.18
CA SER A 3 -1.60 2.20 -1.42
C SER A 3 -2.87 3.00 -1.06
N GLY A 4 -3.97 2.79 -1.79
CA GLY A 4 -5.26 3.44 -1.53
C GLY A 4 -5.77 3.24 -0.11
N THR A 5 -5.50 2.08 0.52
CA THR A 5 -5.79 1.84 1.94
C THR A 5 -5.05 2.84 2.84
N ASN A 6 -3.77 3.08 2.60
CA ASN A 6 -2.95 3.97 3.41
C ASN A 6 -3.19 5.46 3.12
N GLU A 7 -3.36 5.81 1.85
CA GLU A 7 -3.53 7.21 1.41
C GLU A 7 -4.83 7.81 1.96
N THR A 8 -5.94 7.08 1.84
CA THR A 8 -7.25 7.52 2.35
C THR A 8 -7.29 7.50 3.88
N PHE A 9 -6.71 6.49 4.54
CA PHE A 9 -6.57 6.47 6.01
C PHE A 9 -5.74 7.64 6.52
N THR A 10 -4.60 7.94 5.87
CA THR A 10 -3.74 9.06 6.24
C THR A 10 -4.41 10.40 6.00
N THR A 11 -5.20 10.54 4.93
CA THR A 11 -5.99 11.75 4.66
C THR A 11 -7.08 11.96 5.71
N ALA A 12 -7.64 10.88 6.27
CA ALA A 12 -8.66 10.95 7.30
C ALA A 12 -8.12 11.41 8.68
N THR A 13 -6.79 11.44 8.87
CA THR A 13 -6.21 11.52 10.21
C THR A 13 -4.87 12.27 10.29
N THR A 14 -4.24 12.26 11.48
CA THR A 14 -2.92 12.85 11.71
C THR A 14 -1.81 12.01 11.11
N ILE A 15 -0.74 12.68 10.66
CA ILE A 15 0.49 12.04 10.23
C ILE A 15 1.09 11.16 11.34
N ALA A 16 1.80 10.11 10.95
CA ALA A 16 2.48 9.22 11.89
C ALA A 16 3.49 10.00 12.74
N PRO A 17 3.72 9.56 14.00
CA PRO A 17 4.83 10.07 14.80
C PRO A 17 6.13 9.95 14.01
N ARG A 18 6.92 11.01 14.04
CA ARG A 18 8.29 10.99 13.52
C ARG A 18 9.24 10.44 14.58
N ARG A 19 10.43 10.05 14.14
CA ARG A 19 11.46 9.45 14.99
C ARG A 19 12.76 10.18 14.79
N ASP A 20 13.46 10.45 15.88
CA ASP A 20 14.34 11.62 15.93
C ASP A 20 15.78 11.14 16.20
N PRO A 21 16.55 10.72 15.19
CA PRO A 21 17.96 10.43 15.40
C PRO A 21 18.85 11.67 15.29
N LEU A 22 19.83 11.74 16.19
CA LEU A 22 20.87 12.76 16.19
C LEU A 22 21.82 12.55 14.99
N THR A 23 21.92 13.57 14.15
CA THR A 23 22.62 13.55 12.86
C THR A 23 23.72 14.61 12.82
N LEU A 24 24.88 14.28 12.23
CA LEU A 24 26.03 15.16 12.06
C LEU A 24 26.23 15.51 10.60
N ASP A 25 26.42 16.81 10.33
CA ASP A 25 26.79 17.36 9.03
C ASP A 25 28.28 17.09 8.76
N LEU A 26 28.60 16.14 7.89
CA LEU A 26 29.98 15.65 7.74
C LEU A 26 30.83 16.40 6.72
N ASP A 27 30.23 17.10 5.75
CA ASP A 27 30.94 17.84 4.69
C ASP A 27 30.73 19.36 4.74
N ASN A 28 29.93 19.83 5.70
CA ASN A 28 29.68 21.23 6.03
C ASN A 28 28.98 22.00 4.90
N ASP A 29 28.09 21.33 4.17
CA ASP A 29 27.16 21.98 3.24
C ASP A 29 25.70 22.06 3.74
N GLY A 30 25.46 21.52 4.94
CA GLY A 30 24.20 21.53 5.66
C GLY A 30 23.57 20.14 5.73
N LEU A 31 22.69 19.92 6.71
CA LEU A 31 22.05 18.62 6.90
C LEU A 31 21.04 18.31 5.78
N GLU A 32 21.21 17.16 5.13
CA GLU A 32 20.42 16.74 3.99
C GLU A 32 19.65 15.44 4.25
N THR A 33 18.42 15.38 3.73
CA THR A 33 17.56 14.20 3.92
C THR A 33 16.78 13.86 2.65
N ILE A 34 16.27 12.64 2.59
CA ILE A 34 15.33 12.13 1.59
C ILE A 34 14.00 11.76 2.24
N GLY A 35 12.92 11.85 1.47
CA GLY A 35 11.58 11.47 1.92
C GLY A 35 11.32 9.98 1.72
N ILE A 36 10.15 9.53 2.16
CA ILE A 36 9.71 8.14 1.98
C ILE A 36 9.43 7.87 0.50
N SER A 37 10.10 6.86 -0.06
CA SER A 37 9.81 6.33 -1.39
C SER A 37 8.75 5.22 -1.28
N THR A 38 7.66 5.33 -2.03
CA THR A 38 6.61 4.29 -2.08
C THR A 38 7.02 3.08 -2.93
N ALA A 39 7.97 3.26 -3.86
CA ALA A 39 8.44 2.20 -4.74
C ALA A 39 9.58 1.38 -4.10
N ASN A 40 10.49 2.06 -3.40
CA ASN A 40 11.66 1.45 -2.74
C ASN A 40 11.82 2.10 -1.35
N PRO A 41 10.97 1.76 -0.37
CA PRO A 41 11.05 2.35 0.96
C PRO A 41 12.30 1.88 1.70
N ILE A 42 12.94 2.80 2.42
CA ILE A 42 13.96 2.47 3.43
C ILE A 42 13.22 2.04 4.69
N LEU A 43 13.51 0.84 5.19
CA LEU A 43 12.82 0.25 6.34
C LEU A 43 13.77 0.19 7.54
N PHE A 44 13.40 0.85 8.63
CA PHE A 44 14.14 0.80 9.90
C PHE A 44 13.20 0.67 11.10
N ASP A 45 13.63 -0.05 12.14
CA ASP A 45 12.89 -0.23 13.38
C ASP A 45 13.29 0.91 14.35
N HIS A 46 12.64 2.06 14.23
CA HIS A 46 13.02 3.25 14.98
C HIS A 46 12.65 3.22 16.47
N ASP A 47 11.71 2.38 16.91
CA ASP A 47 11.29 2.29 18.30
C ASP A 47 11.65 0.97 18.99
N GLY A 48 12.27 0.05 18.26
CA GLY A 48 12.76 -1.22 18.79
C GLY A 48 11.64 -2.21 19.09
N ASP A 49 10.50 -2.11 18.39
CA ASP A 49 9.34 -2.96 18.60
C ASP A 49 9.42 -4.30 17.83
N GLY A 50 10.48 -4.48 17.03
CA GLY A 50 10.72 -5.65 16.20
C GLY A 50 10.11 -5.56 14.81
N ILE A 51 9.56 -4.41 14.42
CA ILE A 51 8.96 -4.15 13.11
C ILE A 51 9.62 -2.93 12.48
N LYS A 52 10.25 -3.15 11.33
CA LYS A 52 10.78 -2.06 10.51
C LYS A 52 9.64 -1.34 9.82
N SER A 53 9.65 -0.01 9.85
CA SER A 53 8.67 0.84 9.16
C SER A 53 9.36 1.70 8.12
N ALA A 54 8.65 2.04 7.03
CA ALA A 54 9.18 2.95 6.03
C ALA A 54 9.42 4.33 6.64
N THR A 55 10.59 4.88 6.35
CA THR A 55 11.05 6.12 6.98
C THR A 55 11.69 7.03 5.94
N GLY A 56 11.61 8.34 6.17
CA GLY A 56 12.53 9.29 5.55
C GLY A 56 13.93 9.00 6.08
N TRP A 57 14.96 9.48 5.41
CA TRP A 57 16.34 9.11 5.78
C TRP A 57 17.31 10.26 5.58
N ILE A 58 18.45 10.18 6.24
CA ILE A 58 19.55 11.11 5.99
C ILE A 58 20.22 10.77 4.65
N LYS A 59 20.83 11.76 4.01
CA LYS A 59 21.65 11.49 2.83
C LYS A 59 23.00 10.87 3.21
N PRO A 60 23.72 10.27 2.24
CA PRO A 60 24.91 9.45 2.52
C PRO A 60 26.16 10.26 2.84
N ASP A 61 26.16 11.55 2.50
CA ASP A 61 27.16 12.56 2.87
C ASP A 61 27.19 12.77 4.39
N ASP A 62 26.03 12.89 5.03
CA ASP A 62 25.83 12.98 6.49
C ASP A 62 25.90 11.66 7.25
N ALA A 63 25.89 11.71 8.60
CA ALA A 63 25.90 10.53 9.45
C ALA A 63 24.98 10.58 10.67
N LEU A 64 24.40 9.43 11.03
CA LEU A 64 23.71 9.22 12.31
C LEU A 64 24.74 8.95 13.42
N LEU A 65 24.54 9.54 14.61
CA LEU A 65 25.26 9.14 15.81
C LEU A 65 24.63 7.87 16.37
N VAL A 66 25.46 6.85 16.61
CA VAL A 66 25.00 5.52 17.05
C VAL A 66 25.88 4.93 18.13
N PHE A 67 25.30 4.03 18.92
CA PHE A 67 25.98 3.22 19.91
C PHE A 67 25.36 1.81 19.93
N ASP A 68 26.17 0.80 19.59
CA ASP A 68 25.80 -0.61 19.69
C ASP A 68 25.65 -1.00 21.17
N ARG A 69 24.43 -0.84 21.68
CA ARG A 69 24.14 -1.02 23.11
C ARG A 69 24.00 -2.49 23.49
N ASN A 70 23.70 -3.36 22.53
CA ASN A 70 23.51 -4.79 22.77
C ASN A 70 24.78 -5.63 22.45
N GLY A 71 25.79 -5.03 21.83
CA GLY A 71 27.09 -5.63 21.52
C GLY A 71 27.05 -6.63 20.38
N ASN A 72 26.07 -6.55 19.48
CA ASN A 72 25.91 -7.51 18.38
C ASN A 72 26.70 -7.14 17.11
N GLY A 73 27.35 -5.98 17.10
CA GLY A 73 28.18 -5.49 16.00
C GLY A 73 27.40 -4.87 14.84
N ARG A 74 26.11 -4.58 15.02
CA ARG A 74 25.22 -3.92 14.07
C ARG A 74 24.41 -2.84 14.79
N ILE A 75 23.90 -1.90 14.01
CA ILE A 75 22.87 -0.96 14.46
C ILE A 75 21.58 -1.41 13.79
N ASP A 76 20.70 -2.06 14.55
CA ASP A 76 19.53 -2.73 13.98
C ASP A 76 18.19 -2.14 14.40
N ASN A 77 18.17 -1.28 15.42
CA ASN A 77 16.97 -0.57 15.85
C ASN A 77 17.27 0.77 16.57
N GLY A 78 16.22 1.53 16.86
CA GLY A 78 16.30 2.87 17.45
C GLY A 78 16.84 2.92 18.88
N SER A 79 16.84 1.80 19.61
CA SER A 79 17.50 1.74 20.93
C SER A 79 19.01 1.89 20.83
N GLU A 80 19.59 1.83 19.64
CA GLU A 80 21.02 2.00 19.34
C GLU A 80 21.34 3.33 18.63
N LEU A 81 20.31 4.05 18.20
CA LEU A 81 20.42 5.44 17.78
C LEU A 81 20.46 6.37 19.00
N PHE A 82 20.78 7.64 18.80
CA PHE A 82 20.57 8.69 19.80
C PHE A 82 19.30 9.44 19.46
N GLY A 83 18.23 9.20 20.22
CA GLY A 83 16.89 9.71 19.91
C GLY A 83 15.84 9.39 20.99
N ASP A 84 14.56 9.58 20.68
CA ASP A 84 13.42 9.32 21.57
C ASP A 84 13.27 7.84 21.99
N ALA A 85 13.82 6.90 21.21
CA ALA A 85 13.88 5.48 21.54
C ALA A 85 15.09 5.09 22.43
N THR A 86 15.99 6.03 22.74
CA THR A 86 17.15 5.74 23.60
C THR A 86 16.73 5.60 25.06
N ALA A 87 17.08 4.47 25.69
CA ALA A 87 16.93 4.31 27.12
C ALA A 87 17.93 5.19 27.91
N LEU A 88 17.44 5.88 28.94
CA LEU A 88 18.26 6.65 29.86
C LEU A 88 18.81 5.77 30.99
N TYR A 89 20.05 6.00 31.44
CA TYR A 89 20.63 5.28 32.59
C TYR A 89 19.85 5.51 33.90
N THR A 90 19.11 6.61 34.00
CA THR A 90 18.22 6.92 35.11
C THR A 90 16.88 6.18 35.06
N GLY A 91 16.63 5.44 33.98
CA GLY A 91 15.35 4.82 33.65
C GLY A 91 14.46 5.72 32.80
N GLY A 92 13.57 5.10 32.02
CA GLY A 92 12.74 5.76 31.02
C GLY A 92 13.45 5.94 29.68
N LEU A 93 12.75 6.53 28.73
CA LEU A 93 13.29 6.89 27.42
C LEU A 93 13.70 8.37 27.40
N ALA A 94 14.66 8.69 26.56
CA ALA A 94 15.06 10.07 26.29
C ALA A 94 13.91 10.84 25.65
N ARG A 95 13.88 12.16 25.87
CA ARG A 95 12.89 13.03 25.21
C ARG A 95 13.23 13.27 23.73
N ASP A 96 14.52 13.36 23.44
CA ASP A 96 15.11 13.74 22.15
C ASP A 96 16.57 13.25 22.10
N GLY A 97 17.21 13.35 20.93
CA GLY A 97 18.57 12.89 20.69
C GLY A 97 19.63 13.61 21.54
N PHE A 98 19.41 14.88 21.89
CA PHE A 98 20.31 15.63 22.77
C PHE A 98 20.20 15.21 24.23
N ALA A 99 19.00 14.89 24.71
CA ALA A 99 18.80 14.28 26.02
C ALA A 99 19.44 12.89 26.09
N ALA A 100 19.38 12.12 25.00
CA ALA A 100 20.09 10.85 24.86
C ALA A 100 21.63 11.02 24.84
N LEU A 101 22.15 12.12 24.28
CA LEU A 101 23.57 12.43 24.27
C LEU A 101 24.07 12.88 25.66
N ALA A 102 23.24 13.64 26.40
CA ALA A 102 23.62 14.24 27.68
C ALA A 102 24.04 13.21 28.75
N GLN A 103 23.56 11.97 28.67
CA GLN A 103 23.97 10.93 29.62
C GLN A 103 25.38 10.38 29.36
N GLU A 104 25.96 10.66 28.19
CA GLU A 104 27.34 10.27 27.86
C GLU A 104 28.38 11.30 28.32
N ASP A 105 27.95 12.51 28.71
CA ASP A 105 28.78 13.53 29.37
C ASP A 105 28.93 13.14 30.85
N THR A 106 29.93 12.29 31.12
CA THR A 106 30.17 11.70 32.44
C THR A 106 30.89 12.63 33.39
N ASN A 107 31.58 13.64 32.86
CA ASN A 107 32.31 14.64 33.66
C ASN A 107 31.50 15.94 33.89
N LEU A 108 30.36 16.09 33.21
CA LEU A 108 29.40 17.21 33.26
C LEU A 108 30.00 18.55 32.84
N ASP A 109 30.89 18.56 31.85
CA ASP A 109 31.50 19.77 31.29
C ASP A 109 30.72 20.36 30.10
N GLY A 110 29.63 19.71 29.69
CA GLY A 110 28.77 20.10 28.58
C GLY A 110 29.20 19.52 27.24
N LYS A 111 30.19 18.62 27.22
CA LYS A 111 30.69 17.93 26.04
C LYS A 111 30.76 16.44 26.27
N VAL A 112 30.64 15.69 25.18
CA VAL A 112 31.01 14.28 25.13
C VAL A 112 32.28 14.17 24.32
N ASP A 113 33.41 13.92 25.00
CA ASP A 113 34.74 13.86 24.41
C ASP A 113 35.62 12.74 25.00
N ALA A 114 36.92 12.72 24.68
CA ALA A 114 37.83 11.67 25.13
C ALA A 114 38.01 11.58 26.67
N LEU A 115 37.52 12.57 27.43
CA LEU A 115 37.45 12.53 28.90
C LEU A 115 36.25 11.72 29.41
N ASP A 116 35.32 11.35 28.54
CA ASP A 116 34.14 10.57 28.88
C ASP A 116 34.30 9.08 28.64
N ALA A 117 33.68 8.30 29.53
CA ALA A 117 33.90 6.85 29.62
C ALA A 117 33.55 6.10 28.32
N ARG A 118 32.58 6.58 27.54
CA ARG A 118 32.01 5.87 26.37
C ARG A 118 32.25 6.57 25.04
N PHE A 119 32.99 7.68 25.00
CA PHE A 119 33.26 8.38 23.74
C PHE A 119 33.95 7.49 22.70
N ALA A 120 34.84 6.60 23.13
CA ALA A 120 35.51 5.64 22.26
C ALA A 120 34.58 4.54 21.70
N ASP A 121 33.39 4.36 22.26
CA ASP A 121 32.41 3.35 21.84
C ASP A 121 31.39 3.92 20.83
N LEU A 122 31.24 5.24 20.78
CA LEU A 122 30.38 5.92 19.82
C LEU A 122 30.86 5.71 18.38
N ARG A 123 29.91 5.61 17.45
CA ARG A 123 30.17 5.48 16.02
C ARG A 123 29.33 6.49 15.23
N LEU A 124 29.75 6.71 13.99
CA LEU A 124 29.01 7.42 12.96
C LEU A 124 28.59 6.42 11.89
N TRP A 125 27.29 6.34 11.63
CA TRP A 125 26.71 5.51 10.59
C TRP A 125 26.35 6.35 9.37
N ARG A 126 27.02 6.06 8.25
CA ARG A 126 26.70 6.60 6.92
C ARG A 126 26.13 5.48 6.08
N ASP A 127 24.82 5.47 5.88
CA ASP A 127 24.16 4.50 5.00
C ASP A 127 24.45 4.84 3.53
N LEU A 128 25.48 4.18 2.96
CA LEU A 128 26.06 4.55 1.68
C LEU A 128 25.26 4.00 0.49
N ASN A 129 24.43 2.99 0.72
CA ASN A 129 23.54 2.41 -0.30
C ASN A 129 22.06 2.72 -0.07
N GLN A 130 21.72 3.38 1.05
CA GLN A 130 20.38 3.82 1.43
C GLN A 130 19.43 2.63 1.57
N ASP A 131 19.89 1.55 2.21
CA ASP A 131 19.09 0.34 2.44
C ASP A 131 18.58 0.20 3.88
N GLY A 132 18.96 1.11 4.78
CA GLY A 132 18.54 1.11 6.19
C GLY A 132 19.15 -0.04 7.01
N VAL A 133 20.19 -0.71 6.52
CA VAL A 133 20.84 -1.82 7.22
C VAL A 133 22.29 -1.45 7.52
N SER A 134 22.61 -1.23 8.80
CA SER A 134 23.99 -0.92 9.19
C SER A 134 24.98 -2.02 8.81
N GLN A 135 25.97 -1.69 7.99
CA GLN A 135 27.06 -2.59 7.61
C GLN A 135 28.42 -2.14 8.14
N ALA A 136 29.36 -3.07 8.28
CA ALA A 136 30.67 -2.77 8.88
C ALA A 136 31.48 -1.70 8.11
N ASN A 137 31.28 -1.59 6.79
CA ASN A 137 31.91 -0.57 5.94
C ASN A 137 31.22 0.80 6.00
N GLU A 138 30.09 0.91 6.70
CA GLU A 138 29.30 2.13 6.86
C GLU A 138 29.47 2.76 8.25
N LEU A 139 30.06 2.00 9.19
CA LEU A 139 30.34 2.44 10.54
C LEU A 139 31.77 2.95 10.65
N SER A 140 31.93 4.14 11.21
CA SER A 140 33.24 4.73 11.49
C SER A 140 33.32 5.27 12.92
N THR A 141 34.53 5.37 13.48
CA THR A 141 34.72 6.03 14.77
C THR A 141 34.67 7.55 14.58
N LEU A 142 34.29 8.28 15.63
CA LEU A 142 34.30 9.76 15.62
C LEU A 142 35.69 10.30 15.23
N ALA A 143 36.75 9.73 15.82
CA ALA A 143 38.13 10.12 15.53
C ALA A 143 38.53 9.89 14.06
N ALA A 144 38.01 8.84 13.40
CA ALA A 144 38.28 8.58 11.98
C ALA A 144 37.65 9.63 11.05
N GLN A 145 36.53 10.24 11.48
CA GLN A 145 35.90 11.39 10.80
C GLN A 145 36.39 12.74 11.34
N GLY A 146 37.44 12.74 12.16
CA GLY A 146 38.02 13.96 12.70
C GLY A 146 37.17 14.66 13.76
N VAL A 147 36.13 14.01 14.31
CA VAL A 147 35.28 14.52 15.40
C VAL A 147 35.97 14.28 16.75
N ILE A 148 36.13 15.34 17.55
CA ILE A 148 36.84 15.27 18.84
C ILE A 148 35.96 15.58 20.05
N ALA A 149 34.82 16.23 19.86
CA ALA A 149 33.84 16.48 20.92
C ALA A 149 32.45 16.71 20.34
N LEU A 150 31.41 16.29 21.05
CA LEU A 150 30.01 16.61 20.75
C LEU A 150 29.48 17.56 21.83
N ASN A 151 28.90 18.71 21.48
CA ASN A 151 28.36 19.63 22.48
C ASN A 151 26.94 19.20 22.88
N VAL A 152 26.69 19.02 24.17
CA VAL A 152 25.40 18.52 24.68
C VAL A 152 24.28 19.56 24.53
N ALA A 153 24.64 20.86 24.54
CA ALA A 153 23.66 21.94 24.43
C ALA A 153 23.06 22.02 23.02
N SER A 154 21.73 22.16 22.97
CA SER A 154 20.98 22.40 21.74
C SER A 154 20.12 23.67 21.84
N THR A 155 19.72 24.16 20.68
CA THR A 155 18.73 25.21 20.51
C THR A 155 17.54 24.66 19.76
N SER A 156 16.34 24.92 20.27
CA SER A 156 15.13 24.48 19.61
C SER A 156 14.99 25.10 18.23
N HIS A 157 14.72 24.24 17.26
CA HIS A 157 14.35 24.57 15.90
C HIS A 157 12.94 24.01 15.63
N ALA A 158 12.42 24.16 14.41
CA ALA A 158 11.16 23.53 14.02
C ALA A 158 10.93 23.62 12.52
N GLN A 159 11.94 23.33 11.70
CA GLN A 159 11.82 23.48 10.26
C GLN A 159 11.34 22.19 9.61
N MET A 160 10.15 22.23 9.03
CA MET A 160 9.68 21.17 8.14
C MET A 160 10.40 21.26 6.80
N LEU A 161 10.95 20.14 6.33
CA LEU A 161 11.58 20.01 5.03
C LEU A 161 10.55 19.58 3.98
N ALA A 162 10.82 19.89 2.71
CA ALA A 162 9.89 19.59 1.61
C ALA A 162 9.60 18.10 1.41
N ASN A 163 10.49 17.25 1.92
CA ASN A 163 10.41 15.79 1.85
C ASN A 163 9.66 15.15 3.05
N GLY A 164 9.13 15.96 3.96
CA GLY A 164 8.31 15.51 5.09
C GLY A 164 9.08 15.28 6.41
N ASN A 165 10.41 15.33 6.39
CA ASN A 165 11.26 15.29 7.58
C ASN A 165 11.26 16.65 8.29
N ARG A 166 11.65 16.68 9.56
CA ARG A 166 11.72 17.92 10.34
C ARG A 166 13.07 18.05 11.04
N LEU A 167 13.68 19.22 10.91
CA LEU A 167 14.84 19.60 11.71
C LEU A 167 14.33 20.20 13.03
N ALA A 168 14.41 19.43 14.11
CA ALA A 168 13.75 19.74 15.37
C ALA A 168 14.62 20.52 16.34
N ASP A 169 15.88 20.15 16.51
CA ASP A 169 16.81 20.86 17.39
C ASP A 169 18.17 20.98 16.71
N LEU A 170 18.88 22.09 16.94
CA LEU A 170 20.20 22.34 16.40
C LEU A 170 21.25 22.33 17.51
N GLY A 171 22.39 21.73 17.26
CA GLY A 171 23.55 21.71 18.14
C GLY A 171 24.84 21.78 17.35
N SER A 172 25.93 21.37 17.98
CA SER A 172 27.23 21.36 17.31
C SER A 172 28.20 20.31 17.79
N PHE A 173 29.17 19.98 16.95
CA PHE A 173 30.33 19.17 17.32
C PHE A 173 31.63 19.86 16.91
N VAL A 174 32.75 19.42 17.47
CA VAL A 174 34.07 20.01 17.26
C VAL A 174 34.91 19.09 16.40
N ARG A 175 35.55 19.64 15.36
CA ARG A 175 36.50 18.93 14.51
C ARG A 175 37.95 19.19 14.90
N SER A 176 38.79 18.19 14.67
CA SER A 176 40.25 18.23 14.90
C SER A 176 41.02 19.09 13.90
N ASP A 177 40.50 19.24 12.67
CA ASP A 177 41.12 20.03 11.60
C ASP A 177 40.66 21.49 11.58
N GLY A 178 39.66 21.83 12.40
CA GLY A 178 39.04 23.15 12.41
C GLY A 178 38.21 23.47 11.17
N SER A 179 37.81 22.51 10.35
CA SER A 179 36.91 22.78 9.21
C SER A 179 35.57 23.33 9.72
N GLY A 180 35.33 24.62 9.45
CA GLY A 180 34.46 25.55 10.18
C GLY A 180 35.14 26.90 10.45
N GLY A 181 36.49 26.91 10.45
CA GLY A 181 37.42 28.03 10.64
C GLY A 181 38.70 27.63 11.43
N THR A 182 38.89 28.05 12.69
CA THR A 182 40.09 27.75 13.52
C THR A 182 40.01 26.35 14.15
N LEU A 183 41.15 25.78 14.57
CA LEU A 183 41.18 24.52 15.35
C LEU A 183 40.31 24.67 16.61
N GLY A 184 39.26 23.86 16.72
CA GLY A 184 38.22 24.01 17.75
C GLY A 184 36.89 24.58 17.26
N ASP A 185 36.75 24.88 15.97
CA ASP A 185 35.49 25.36 15.39
C ASP A 185 34.40 24.28 15.34
N THR A 186 33.17 24.78 15.41
CA THR A 186 31.96 23.97 15.56
C THR A 186 31.28 23.72 14.22
N ALA A 187 31.01 22.46 13.93
CA ALA A 187 30.16 22.02 12.83
C ALA A 187 28.74 21.69 13.30
N GLN A 188 27.79 21.62 12.38
CA GLN A 188 26.38 21.48 12.71
C GLN A 188 26.02 20.02 13.00
N MET A 189 25.28 19.80 14.09
CA MET A 189 24.52 18.56 14.29
C MET A 189 23.09 18.91 14.63
N ALA A 190 22.16 17.99 14.43
CA ALA A 190 20.77 18.24 14.74
C ALA A 190 20.03 16.99 15.12
N ASP A 191 18.93 17.19 15.82
CA ASP A 191 17.90 16.20 15.92
C ASP A 191 16.97 16.31 14.71
N ILE A 192 16.86 15.23 13.94
CA ILE A 192 16.07 15.18 12.71
C ILE A 192 14.92 14.22 12.93
N ASP A 193 13.70 14.73 13.08
CA ASP A 193 12.51 13.88 13.08
C ASP A 193 12.27 13.37 11.66
N LEU A 194 12.58 12.11 11.42
CA LEU A 194 12.38 11.44 10.15
C LEU A 194 10.89 11.10 9.97
N ALA A 195 10.37 11.38 8.77
CA ALA A 195 9.01 10.98 8.40
C ALA A 195 8.85 9.47 8.54
N SER A 196 7.71 8.98 9.02
CA SER A 196 7.44 7.54 9.14
C SER A 196 6.12 7.17 8.45
N ASN A 197 6.08 5.98 7.85
CA ASN A 197 4.87 5.37 7.33
C ASN A 197 4.84 3.87 7.68
N PRO A 198 4.25 3.51 8.84
CA PRO A 198 4.20 2.13 9.31
C PRO A 198 3.39 1.18 8.42
N PHE A 199 2.56 1.68 7.49
CA PHE A 199 1.86 0.81 6.54
C PHE A 199 2.84 -0.02 5.70
N TYR A 200 3.94 0.59 5.26
CA TYR A 200 5.02 -0.14 4.60
C TYR A 200 5.96 -0.67 5.67
N SER A 201 5.79 -1.93 6.04
CA SER A 201 6.50 -2.53 7.16
C SER A 201 7.10 -3.90 6.86
N GLN A 202 8.05 -4.30 7.69
CA GLN A 202 8.65 -5.62 7.68
C GLN A 202 8.97 -6.08 9.10
N PHE A 203 8.42 -7.22 9.50
CA PHE A 203 8.80 -7.89 10.74
C PHE A 203 10.26 -8.35 10.66
N THR A 204 11.02 -8.12 11.74
CA THR A 204 12.43 -8.52 11.83
C THR A 204 12.61 -10.03 12.01
N ASP A 205 11.57 -10.72 12.47
CA ASP A 205 11.51 -12.17 12.65
C ASP A 205 10.59 -12.85 11.62
N THR A 206 10.73 -14.18 11.53
CA THR A 206 9.90 -15.02 10.66
C THR A 206 9.21 -16.11 11.46
N VAL A 207 7.93 -16.32 11.21
CA VAL A 207 7.16 -17.42 11.80
C VAL A 207 7.19 -18.63 10.87
N ALA A 208 7.57 -19.79 11.39
CA ALA A 208 7.55 -21.03 10.63
C ALA A 208 6.09 -21.43 10.28
N LEU A 209 5.86 -21.83 9.03
CA LEU A 209 4.52 -22.23 8.58
C LEU A 209 4.14 -23.60 9.14
N THR A 210 2.90 -23.73 9.61
CA THR A 210 2.34 -25.02 10.00
C THR A 210 1.98 -25.86 8.77
N GLU A 211 1.86 -27.18 8.93
CA GLU A 211 1.45 -28.07 7.83
C GLU A 211 0.07 -27.67 7.24
N ALA A 212 -0.84 -27.18 8.09
CA ALA A 212 -2.16 -26.74 7.68
C ALA A 212 -2.17 -25.46 6.83
N THR A 213 -1.15 -24.60 6.94
CA THR A 213 -1.10 -23.29 6.24
C THR A 213 -0.25 -23.30 4.98
N GLN A 214 0.62 -24.30 4.79
CA GLN A 214 1.54 -24.38 3.64
C GLN A 214 0.80 -24.40 2.28
N GLY A 215 -0.38 -25.02 2.21
CA GLY A 215 -1.18 -25.13 1.00
C GLY A 215 -2.28 -24.08 0.84
N LEU A 216 -2.44 -23.16 1.80
CA LEU A 216 -3.47 -22.12 1.76
C LEU A 216 -2.99 -20.92 0.93
N PRO A 217 -3.86 -20.05 0.39
CA PRO A 217 -3.39 -18.84 -0.30
C PRO A 217 -2.64 -17.92 0.67
N ASP A 218 -1.66 -17.15 0.17
CA ASP A 218 -0.88 -16.21 0.98
C ASP A 218 -0.97 -14.78 0.45
N MET A 219 -0.71 -13.82 1.32
CA MET A 219 -0.59 -12.43 0.95
C MET A 219 0.29 -11.72 1.98
N ALA A 220 1.18 -10.84 1.51
CA ALA A 220 1.93 -9.96 2.39
C ALA A 220 0.97 -9.07 3.20
N GLY A 221 1.21 -8.97 4.50
CA GLY A 221 0.54 -8.02 5.37
C GLY A 221 1.17 -6.62 5.27
N THR A 222 0.60 -5.67 5.99
CA THR A 222 1.06 -4.29 6.11
C THR A 222 0.89 -3.83 7.55
N GLY A 223 1.51 -2.72 7.94
CA GLY A 223 1.37 -2.22 9.29
C GLY A 223 1.94 -3.18 10.32
N MET A 224 1.16 -3.46 11.36
CA MET A 224 1.52 -4.42 12.40
C MET A 224 0.86 -5.79 12.16
N VAL A 225 0.49 -6.12 10.92
CA VAL A 225 -0.13 -7.39 10.53
C VAL A 225 0.84 -8.21 9.67
N ARG A 226 1.16 -9.44 10.10
CA ARG A 226 2.05 -10.36 9.35
C ARG A 226 1.38 -10.85 8.06
N SER A 227 2.16 -11.43 7.15
CA SER A 227 1.60 -12.16 5.99
C SER A 227 0.60 -13.23 6.43
N LEU A 228 -0.45 -13.47 5.63
CA LEU A 228 -1.58 -14.37 5.96
C LEU A 228 -1.13 -15.72 6.51
N ARG A 229 -0.22 -16.42 5.82
CA ARG A 229 0.23 -17.74 6.27
C ARG A 229 1.01 -17.68 7.57
N GLN A 230 1.83 -16.65 7.77
CA GLN A 230 2.58 -16.48 9.02
C GLN A 230 1.64 -16.15 10.18
N ALA A 231 0.70 -15.23 9.97
CA ALA A 231 -0.34 -14.89 10.94
C ALA A 231 -1.19 -16.12 11.32
N ALA A 232 -1.60 -16.91 10.33
CA ALA A 232 -2.37 -18.16 10.54
C ALA A 232 -1.54 -19.28 11.18
N SER A 233 -0.21 -19.14 11.21
CA SER A 233 0.71 -20.11 11.82
C SER A 233 1.11 -19.73 13.24
N LEU A 234 0.64 -18.60 13.76
CA LEU A 234 0.87 -18.22 15.15
C LEU A 234 0.17 -19.22 16.08
N ALA A 235 0.89 -19.65 17.12
CA ALA A 235 0.36 -20.52 18.17
C ALA A 235 -0.52 -19.74 19.17
N THR A 236 -1.53 -19.04 18.64
CA THR A 236 -2.52 -18.26 19.41
C THR A 236 -3.93 -18.61 18.93
N PRO A 237 -4.97 -18.39 19.76
CA PRO A 237 -6.37 -18.59 19.35
C PRO A 237 -6.74 -17.79 18.08
N GLU A 238 -6.19 -16.59 17.92
CA GLU A 238 -6.41 -15.72 16.77
C GLU A 238 -5.78 -16.30 15.50
N GLY A 239 -4.56 -16.86 15.61
CA GLY A 239 -3.88 -17.54 14.50
C GLY A 239 -4.64 -18.79 14.06
N GLU A 240 -5.10 -19.62 15.01
CA GLU A 240 -5.92 -20.81 14.72
C GLU A 240 -7.25 -20.45 14.05
N ALA A 241 -7.93 -19.40 14.53
CA ALA A 241 -9.17 -18.91 13.93
C ALA A 241 -8.96 -18.40 12.50
N LEU A 242 -7.86 -17.68 12.25
CA LEU A 242 -7.48 -17.23 10.92
C LEU A 242 -7.19 -18.41 9.99
N ALA A 243 -6.47 -19.44 10.44
CA ALA A 243 -6.18 -20.62 9.64
C ALA A 243 -7.47 -21.33 9.17
N VAL A 244 -8.47 -21.44 10.04
CA VAL A 244 -9.78 -22.03 9.69
C VAL A 244 -10.51 -21.19 8.64
N LEU A 245 -10.59 -19.88 8.83
CA LEU A 245 -11.27 -18.98 7.88
C LEU A 245 -10.56 -18.94 6.53
N LEU A 246 -9.22 -18.93 6.52
CA LEU A 246 -8.43 -18.98 5.30
C LEU A 246 -8.63 -20.31 4.54
N GLY A 247 -8.74 -21.43 5.27
CA GLY A 247 -9.14 -22.72 4.71
C GLY A 247 -10.53 -22.70 4.09
N GLN A 248 -11.52 -22.09 4.75
CA GLN A 248 -12.88 -21.92 4.18
C GLN A 248 -12.86 -21.06 2.93
N TYR A 249 -12.12 -19.95 2.94
CA TYR A 249 -11.97 -19.07 1.79
C TYR A 249 -11.35 -19.81 0.60
N ALA A 250 -10.31 -20.61 0.84
CA ALA A 250 -9.64 -21.39 -0.20
C ALA A 250 -10.53 -22.46 -0.85
N GLN A 251 -11.54 -22.96 -0.14
CA GLN A 251 -12.50 -23.95 -0.62
C GLN A 251 -13.78 -23.33 -1.23
N ALA A 252 -13.96 -22.01 -1.13
CA ALA A 252 -15.11 -21.33 -1.70
C ALA A 252 -15.05 -21.38 -3.24
N THR A 253 -16.13 -21.87 -3.85
CA THR A 253 -16.19 -22.11 -5.30
C THR A 253 -16.79 -20.97 -6.08
N THR A 254 -17.47 -20.04 -5.40
CA THR A 254 -18.14 -18.90 -6.02
C THR A 254 -17.56 -17.57 -5.55
N ARG A 255 -17.66 -16.54 -6.39
CA ARG A 255 -17.30 -15.17 -6.01
C ARG A 255 -18.10 -14.69 -4.79
N SER A 256 -19.40 -15.00 -4.73
CA SER A 256 -20.28 -14.58 -3.64
C SER A 256 -19.83 -15.16 -2.29
N GLU A 257 -19.49 -16.45 -2.24
CA GLU A 257 -18.95 -17.10 -1.04
C GLU A 257 -17.61 -16.47 -0.61
N GLN A 258 -16.70 -16.24 -1.56
CA GLN A 258 -15.43 -15.57 -1.27
C GLN A 258 -15.65 -14.16 -0.71
N GLN A 259 -16.52 -13.36 -1.33
CA GLN A 259 -16.84 -12.00 -0.89
C GLN A 259 -17.47 -11.96 0.50
N ALA A 260 -18.35 -12.90 0.82
CA ALA A 260 -18.98 -13.03 2.14
C ALA A 260 -17.97 -13.37 3.25
N LEU A 261 -16.86 -14.03 2.92
CA LEU A 261 -15.81 -14.41 3.86
C LEU A 261 -14.76 -13.31 4.08
N LEU A 262 -14.70 -12.26 3.24
CA LEU A 262 -13.66 -11.24 3.33
C LEU A 262 -13.71 -10.43 4.63
N ASP A 263 -14.88 -9.97 5.08
CA ASP A 263 -14.96 -9.18 6.33
C ASP A 263 -14.56 -10.01 7.56
N PRO A 264 -15.06 -11.25 7.75
CA PRO A 264 -14.56 -12.14 8.80
C PRO A 264 -13.06 -12.42 8.68
N LEU A 265 -12.54 -12.64 7.47
CA LEU A 265 -11.13 -12.93 7.23
C LEU A 265 -10.25 -11.74 7.60
N LEU A 266 -10.62 -10.53 7.20
CA LEU A 266 -9.90 -9.29 7.56
C LEU A 266 -9.90 -9.05 9.07
N ALA A 267 -11.04 -9.26 9.73
CA ALA A 267 -11.14 -9.13 11.18
C ALA A 267 -10.24 -10.14 11.90
N ALA A 268 -10.26 -11.41 11.50
CA ALA A 268 -9.41 -12.45 12.07
C ALA A 268 -7.92 -12.20 11.79
N TRP A 269 -7.60 -11.70 10.59
CA TRP A 269 -6.22 -11.40 10.21
C TRP A 269 -5.66 -10.22 11.02
N ALA A 270 -6.42 -9.13 11.14
CA ALA A 270 -6.07 -8.01 12.00
C ALA A 270 -5.92 -8.45 13.47
N ALA A 271 -6.80 -9.31 13.96
CA ALA A 271 -6.77 -9.81 15.34
C ALA A 271 -5.47 -10.52 15.73
N THR A 272 -4.71 -11.05 14.76
CA THR A 272 -3.40 -11.64 15.02
C THR A 272 -2.33 -10.62 15.43
N SER A 273 -2.57 -9.33 15.19
CA SER A 273 -1.68 -8.25 15.58
C SER A 273 -1.81 -7.93 17.08
N PRO A 274 -0.70 -7.88 17.84
CA PRO A 274 -0.72 -7.47 19.24
C PRO A 274 -0.93 -5.95 19.41
N MET A 275 -0.93 -5.18 18.31
CA MET A 275 -1.06 -3.74 18.33
C MET A 275 -2.37 -3.32 19.00
N ALA A 276 -2.23 -2.44 20.00
CA ALA A 276 -3.34 -1.75 20.64
C ALA A 276 -3.93 -0.69 19.71
N THR A 277 -5.24 -0.56 19.68
CA THR A 277 -5.99 0.34 18.76
C THR A 277 -6.81 1.36 19.55
N THR A 278 -7.45 2.31 18.86
CA THR A 278 -8.31 3.31 19.51
C THR A 278 -9.38 2.67 20.38
N PHE A 279 -9.95 1.56 19.91
CA PHE A 279 -10.98 0.80 20.63
C PHE A 279 -10.43 -0.38 21.45
N ALA A 280 -9.16 -0.76 21.26
CA ALA A 280 -8.50 -1.85 21.97
C ALA A 280 -7.22 -1.38 22.68
N GLY A 281 -7.36 -0.57 23.72
CA GLY A 281 -6.33 -0.39 24.74
C GLY A 281 -5.24 0.65 24.46
N ALA A 282 -5.19 1.29 23.28
CA ALA A 282 -4.11 2.26 22.97
C ALA A 282 -4.10 3.47 23.92
N TYR A 283 -5.27 3.85 24.44
CA TYR A 283 -5.45 4.97 25.38
C TYR A 283 -5.52 4.50 26.85
N ALA A 284 -4.95 3.33 27.18
CA ALA A 284 -4.91 2.85 28.56
C ALA A 284 -4.30 3.91 29.49
N GLY A 285 -5.03 4.25 30.57
CA GLY A 285 -4.65 5.34 31.50
C GLY A 285 -5.33 6.68 31.22
N HIS A 286 -5.99 6.85 30.07
CA HIS A 286 -6.78 8.02 29.74
C HIS A 286 -8.29 7.75 29.87
N PRO A 287 -9.08 8.71 30.40
CA PRO A 287 -10.52 8.74 30.16
C PRO A 287 -10.80 9.02 28.67
N LEU A 288 -11.05 7.97 27.88
CA LEU A 288 -11.33 8.06 26.45
C LEU A 288 -12.82 8.20 26.17
N THR A 289 -13.17 9.16 25.31
CA THR A 289 -14.49 9.25 24.65
C THR A 289 -14.30 9.15 23.15
N VAL A 290 -14.99 8.23 22.49
CA VAL A 290 -14.98 8.14 21.02
C VAL A 290 -16.37 8.50 20.49
N ASN A 291 -16.42 9.52 19.64
CA ASN A 291 -17.63 10.01 19.02
C ASN A 291 -17.62 9.68 17.52
N VAL A 292 -18.67 9.04 17.04
CA VAL A 292 -18.91 8.85 15.61
C VAL A 292 -20.03 9.80 15.22
N GLU A 293 -19.73 10.79 14.37
CA GLU A 293 -20.70 11.82 14.01
C GLU A 293 -21.97 11.20 13.41
N GLY A 294 -23.13 11.58 13.95
CA GLY A 294 -24.42 11.06 13.50
C GLY A 294 -24.77 9.64 13.97
N VAL A 295 -23.89 8.98 14.75
CA VAL A 295 -24.10 7.59 15.18
C VAL A 295 -24.15 7.49 16.71
N ALA A 296 -25.20 6.86 17.23
CA ALA A 296 -25.37 6.66 18.66
C ALA A 296 -24.34 5.67 19.22
N THR A 297 -23.64 6.04 20.30
CA THR A 297 -22.69 5.19 21.01
C THR A 297 -23.33 3.85 21.42
N GLY A 298 -22.64 2.75 21.14
CA GLY A 298 -23.11 1.40 21.46
C GLY A 298 -24.13 0.81 20.49
N SER A 299 -24.60 1.56 19.49
CA SER A 299 -25.43 1.02 18.40
C SER A 299 -24.65 0.01 17.52
N ALA A 300 -25.37 -0.80 16.74
CA ALA A 300 -24.73 -1.73 15.80
C ALA A 300 -23.82 -1.00 14.78
N THR A 301 -24.24 0.17 14.29
CA THR A 301 -23.44 1.02 13.41
C THR A 301 -22.17 1.53 14.10
N TYR A 302 -22.25 1.89 15.38
CA TYR A 302 -21.07 2.28 16.16
C TYR A 302 -20.08 1.12 16.30
N GLN A 303 -20.58 -0.09 16.57
CA GLN A 303 -19.73 -1.29 16.64
C GLN A 303 -19.10 -1.64 15.30
N ALA A 304 -19.81 -1.44 14.19
CA ALA A 304 -19.25 -1.61 12.85
C ALA A 304 -18.10 -0.62 12.59
N TRP A 305 -18.25 0.66 12.99
CA TRP A 305 -17.16 1.64 12.93
C TRP A 305 -15.99 1.29 13.84
N SER A 306 -16.27 0.79 15.04
CA SER A 306 -15.23 0.33 15.97
C SER A 306 -14.40 -0.81 15.37
N ALA A 307 -15.05 -1.83 14.80
CA ALA A 307 -14.37 -2.96 14.17
C ALA A 307 -13.58 -2.53 12.93
N LYS A 308 -14.17 -1.67 12.08
CA LYS A 308 -13.51 -1.15 10.89
C LYS A 308 -12.25 -0.34 11.24
N LEU A 309 -12.35 0.54 12.24
CA LEU A 309 -11.19 1.34 12.65
C LEU A 309 -10.09 0.46 13.26
N ASP A 310 -10.44 -0.54 14.08
CA ASP A 310 -9.48 -1.51 14.63
C ASP A 310 -8.66 -2.21 13.53
N ILE A 311 -9.35 -2.71 12.50
CA ILE A 311 -8.70 -3.34 11.33
C ILE A 311 -7.78 -2.34 10.64
N LEU A 312 -8.29 -1.14 10.31
CA LEU A 312 -7.52 -0.13 9.58
C LEU A 312 -6.29 0.34 10.36
N GLU A 313 -6.40 0.55 11.67
CA GLU A 313 -5.28 0.97 12.51
C GLU A 313 -4.16 -0.08 12.50
N ARG A 314 -4.50 -1.36 12.57
CA ARG A 314 -3.52 -2.47 12.55
C ARG A 314 -2.84 -2.61 11.19
N PHE A 315 -3.59 -2.56 10.09
CA PHE A 315 -3.01 -2.62 8.74
C PHE A 315 -2.23 -1.36 8.36
N ASN A 316 -2.51 -0.21 8.99
CA ASN A 316 -1.70 1.01 8.85
C ASN A 316 -0.59 1.13 9.89
N GLY A 317 -0.52 0.20 10.85
CA GLY A 317 0.49 0.15 11.90
C GLY A 317 0.47 1.34 12.86
N ARG A 318 -0.64 2.07 12.97
CA ARG A 318 -0.79 3.21 13.89
C ARG A 318 -2.24 3.47 14.26
N THR A 319 -2.43 4.09 15.42
CA THR A 319 -3.76 4.55 15.82
C THR A 319 -4.23 5.70 14.92
N PHE A 320 -5.54 5.92 14.88
CA PHE A 320 -6.19 7.00 14.15
C PHE A 320 -5.55 8.32 14.56
N ASN A 321 -5.67 8.69 15.84
CA ASN A 321 -4.94 9.83 16.40
C ASN A 321 -3.70 9.34 17.16
N VAL A 322 -2.65 10.17 17.18
CA VAL A 322 -1.51 9.97 18.07
C VAL A 322 -1.98 10.00 19.52
N VAL A 323 -1.60 8.98 20.31
CA VAL A 323 -1.89 8.94 21.75
C VAL A 323 -0.99 9.96 22.45
N PRO A 324 -1.54 11.00 23.09
CA PRO A 324 -0.73 12.02 23.75
C PRO A 324 -0.15 11.49 25.07
N ALA A 325 1.00 12.04 25.48
CA ALA A 325 1.59 11.72 26.77
C ALA A 325 0.71 12.15 27.96
N GLY A 326 0.88 11.47 29.10
CA GLY A 326 0.17 11.76 30.35
C GLY A 326 -1.12 10.96 30.52
N ASN A 327 -2.05 11.44 31.35
CA ASN A 327 -3.26 10.70 31.74
C ASN A 327 -4.55 11.56 31.61
N GLY A 328 -4.50 12.61 30.79
CA GLY A 328 -5.62 13.53 30.59
C GLY A 328 -6.80 12.89 29.85
N ALA A 329 -8.00 13.45 29.98
CA ALA A 329 -9.17 12.98 29.21
C ALA A 329 -8.99 13.29 27.72
N ILE A 330 -9.31 12.31 26.87
CA ILE A 330 -9.15 12.38 25.41
C ILE A 330 -10.49 12.17 24.72
N THR A 331 -10.73 12.94 23.66
CA THR A 331 -11.86 12.74 22.77
C THR A 331 -11.36 12.48 21.36
N VAL A 332 -11.76 11.34 20.78
CA VAL A 332 -11.55 11.02 19.37
C VAL A 332 -12.89 11.20 18.66
N THR A 333 -12.92 11.96 17.56
CA THR A 333 -14.15 12.20 16.80
C THR A 333 -13.96 11.79 15.34
N LEU A 334 -14.79 10.86 14.89
CA LEU A 334 -14.91 10.43 13.49
C LEU A 334 -15.95 11.30 12.81
N LEU A 335 -15.50 12.43 12.25
CA LEU A 335 -16.33 13.35 11.47
C LEU A 335 -16.84 12.69 10.19
N ALA A 336 -17.95 13.18 9.63
CA ALA A 336 -18.56 12.61 8.42
C ALA A 336 -17.58 12.48 7.24
N GLY A 337 -16.69 13.47 7.05
CA GLY A 337 -15.65 13.39 6.01
C GLY A 337 -14.60 12.30 6.28
N ALA A 338 -14.19 12.13 7.54
CA ALA A 338 -13.28 11.06 7.94
C ALA A 338 -13.95 9.69 7.80
N GLN A 339 -15.24 9.57 8.12
CA GLN A 339 -16.01 8.35 7.90
C GLN A 339 -15.97 7.94 6.42
N THR A 340 -16.24 8.86 5.48
CA THR A 340 -16.15 8.55 4.04
C THR A 340 -14.78 8.02 3.62
N LEU A 341 -13.70 8.68 4.08
CA LEU A 341 -12.33 8.27 3.75
C LEU A 341 -11.95 6.92 4.37
N LEU A 342 -12.41 6.64 5.60
CA LEU A 342 -12.19 5.35 6.25
C LEU A 342 -12.99 4.22 5.57
N GLU A 343 -14.17 4.51 5.04
CA GLU A 343 -14.91 3.56 4.21
C GLU A 343 -14.09 3.22 2.96
N GLN A 344 -13.61 4.23 2.22
CA GLN A 344 -12.78 4.04 1.04
C GLN A 344 -11.48 3.27 1.34
N SER A 345 -10.86 3.54 2.49
CA SER A 345 -9.68 2.82 2.98
C SER A 345 -9.97 1.34 3.20
N TYR A 346 -11.09 1.03 3.87
CA TYR A 346 -11.52 -0.33 4.14
C TYR A 346 -11.90 -1.08 2.87
N ASP A 347 -12.62 -0.44 1.95
CA ASP A 347 -12.97 -1.01 0.66
C ASP A 347 -11.72 -1.29 -0.18
N SER A 348 -10.74 -0.38 -0.19
CA SER A 348 -9.46 -0.58 -0.86
C SER A 348 -8.67 -1.76 -0.28
N LEU A 349 -8.72 -1.93 1.05
CA LEU A 349 -8.09 -3.07 1.74
C LEU A 349 -8.78 -4.37 1.32
N LYS A 350 -10.11 -4.40 1.39
CA LYS A 350 -10.93 -5.56 1.03
C LYS A 350 -10.73 -5.98 -0.42
N GLN A 351 -10.73 -5.03 -1.35
CA GLN A 351 -10.46 -5.29 -2.77
C GLN A 351 -9.03 -5.80 -2.98
N SER A 352 -8.04 -5.23 -2.30
CA SER A 352 -6.64 -5.71 -2.37
C SER A 352 -6.51 -7.15 -1.92
N VAL A 353 -7.17 -7.52 -0.81
CA VAL A 353 -7.17 -8.89 -0.29
C VAL A 353 -7.88 -9.83 -1.26
N TYR A 354 -9.04 -9.44 -1.77
CA TYR A 354 -9.74 -10.23 -2.78
C TYR A 354 -8.88 -10.50 -4.01
N ALA A 355 -8.33 -9.44 -4.62
CA ALA A 355 -7.48 -9.54 -5.80
C ALA A 355 -6.22 -10.38 -5.56
N GLY A 356 -5.62 -10.29 -4.37
CA GLY A 356 -4.45 -11.09 -4.00
C GLY A 356 -4.74 -12.58 -3.84
N LEU A 357 -5.93 -12.96 -3.35
CA LEU A 357 -6.27 -14.35 -3.03
C LEU A 357 -7.00 -15.09 -4.15
N VAL A 358 -7.77 -14.38 -4.98
CA VAL A 358 -8.62 -15.00 -6.01
C VAL A 358 -7.80 -15.76 -7.07
N ALA A 359 -6.62 -15.24 -7.43
CA ALA A 359 -5.68 -15.87 -8.37
C ALA A 359 -5.06 -17.17 -7.82
N GLN A 360 -4.94 -17.28 -6.50
CA GLN A 360 -4.38 -18.46 -5.81
C GLN A 360 -5.44 -19.49 -5.43
N THR A 361 -6.70 -19.23 -5.77
CA THR A 361 -7.85 -20.06 -5.36
C THR A 361 -8.73 -20.34 -6.56
N ARG A 362 -9.90 -19.70 -6.67
CA ARG A 362 -10.93 -19.95 -7.69
C ARG A 362 -10.38 -19.84 -9.12
N LEU A 363 -9.47 -18.91 -9.40
CA LEU A 363 -8.92 -18.72 -10.76
C LEU A 363 -7.68 -19.58 -11.03
N GLN A 364 -7.11 -20.25 -10.04
CA GLN A 364 -5.93 -21.08 -10.23
C GLN A 364 -6.12 -22.14 -11.33
N PRO A 365 -7.26 -22.88 -11.42
CA PRO A 365 -7.46 -23.85 -12.48
C PRO A 365 -7.52 -23.25 -13.90
N LEU A 366 -7.86 -21.96 -14.04
CA LEU A 366 -7.80 -21.24 -15.32
C LEU A 366 -6.37 -20.79 -15.63
N LEU A 367 -5.65 -20.28 -14.63
CA LEU A 367 -4.26 -19.87 -14.78
C LEU A 367 -3.35 -21.05 -15.14
N ASP A 368 -3.60 -22.24 -14.60
CA ASP A 368 -2.88 -23.48 -14.94
C ASP A 368 -3.08 -23.94 -16.39
N LYS A 369 -4.06 -23.37 -17.11
CA LYS A 369 -4.34 -23.65 -18.53
C LYS A 369 -3.65 -22.69 -19.50
N VAL A 370 -2.95 -21.67 -19.00
CA VAL A 370 -2.19 -20.74 -19.85
C VAL A 370 -0.95 -21.47 -20.37
N GLU A 371 -0.89 -21.69 -21.69
CA GLU A 371 0.24 -22.36 -22.32
C GLU A 371 1.21 -21.37 -22.99
N LEU A 372 2.48 -21.76 -23.12
CA LEU A 372 3.50 -20.99 -23.83
C LEU A 372 3.79 -21.65 -25.18
N THR A 373 3.59 -20.90 -26.25
CA THR A 373 3.91 -21.33 -27.62
C THR A 373 5.20 -20.65 -28.08
N VAL A 374 6.11 -21.43 -28.66
CA VAL A 374 7.39 -20.92 -29.20
C VAL A 374 7.32 -20.97 -30.71
N GLY A 375 7.23 -19.80 -31.33
CA GLY A 375 7.16 -19.62 -32.78
C GLY A 375 8.41 -18.96 -33.36
N ALA A 376 8.46 -18.86 -34.69
CA ALA A 376 9.54 -18.18 -35.41
C ALA A 376 9.66 -16.67 -35.07
N ALA A 377 8.59 -16.08 -34.53
CA ALA A 377 8.51 -14.68 -34.12
C ALA A 377 8.79 -14.44 -32.62
N GLY A 378 9.00 -15.49 -31.83
CA GLY A 378 9.23 -15.38 -30.38
C GLY A 378 8.36 -16.33 -29.55
N ILE A 379 8.18 -15.98 -28.28
CA ILE A 379 7.33 -16.69 -27.32
C ILE A 379 5.98 -15.96 -27.26
N THR A 380 4.88 -16.69 -27.42
CA THR A 380 3.50 -16.21 -27.33
C THR A 380 2.74 -17.01 -26.28
N LEU A 381 1.65 -16.45 -25.76
CA LEU A 381 0.74 -17.16 -24.85
C LEU A 381 -0.38 -17.80 -25.68
N ASP A 382 -0.68 -19.06 -25.40
CA ASP A 382 -1.86 -19.75 -25.93
C ASP A 382 -2.92 -19.82 -24.82
N LEU A 383 -4.07 -19.21 -25.10
CA LEU A 383 -5.19 -19.06 -24.18
C LEU A 383 -6.41 -19.87 -24.63
N SER A 384 -6.29 -20.72 -25.66
CA SER A 384 -7.41 -21.46 -26.22
C SER A 384 -8.10 -22.37 -25.19
N GLU A 385 -7.32 -23.02 -24.33
CA GLU A 385 -7.85 -23.84 -23.22
C GLU A 385 -8.50 -23.00 -22.12
N VAL A 386 -8.02 -21.77 -21.90
CA VAL A 386 -8.63 -20.81 -20.96
C VAL A 386 -9.96 -20.33 -21.49
N GLU A 387 -10.01 -19.89 -22.74
CA GLU A 387 -11.23 -19.47 -23.43
C GLU A 387 -12.28 -20.59 -23.44
N ALA A 388 -11.87 -21.81 -23.81
CA ALA A 388 -12.76 -22.96 -23.80
C ALA A 388 -13.33 -23.27 -22.40
N ALA A 389 -12.50 -23.15 -21.36
CA ALA A 389 -12.93 -23.36 -19.98
C ALA A 389 -13.90 -22.26 -19.50
N LEU A 390 -13.64 -20.99 -19.81
CA LEU A 390 -14.52 -19.87 -19.48
C LEU A 390 -15.87 -19.98 -20.21
N VAL A 391 -15.87 -20.31 -21.51
CA VAL A 391 -17.09 -20.56 -22.28
C VAL A 391 -17.88 -21.73 -21.71
N ALA A 392 -17.22 -22.82 -21.32
CA ALA A 392 -17.89 -23.95 -20.66
C ALA A 392 -18.53 -23.52 -19.33
N GLY A 393 -17.83 -22.71 -18.52
CA GLY A 393 -18.32 -22.15 -17.26
C GLY A 393 -19.54 -21.25 -17.46
N LEU A 394 -19.45 -20.29 -18.39
CA LEU A 394 -20.55 -19.38 -18.74
C LEU A 394 -21.83 -20.13 -19.16
N ASN A 395 -21.70 -21.26 -19.86
CA ASN A 395 -22.84 -22.06 -20.28
C ASN A 395 -23.42 -22.94 -19.15
N ALA A 396 -22.56 -23.44 -18.24
CA ALA A 396 -22.97 -24.34 -17.16
C ALA A 396 -23.60 -23.58 -15.98
N ASP A 397 -22.99 -22.45 -15.61
CA ASP A 397 -23.43 -21.57 -14.53
C ASP A 397 -23.11 -20.11 -14.92
N PRO A 398 -24.05 -19.41 -15.57
CA PRO A 398 -23.82 -18.05 -16.05
C PRO A 398 -23.39 -17.05 -14.98
N VAL A 399 -23.91 -17.18 -13.74
CA VAL A 399 -23.61 -16.24 -12.66
C VAL A 399 -22.14 -16.38 -12.23
N ASN A 400 -21.69 -17.61 -12.01
CA ASN A 400 -20.30 -17.86 -11.64
C ASN A 400 -19.33 -17.70 -12.81
N GLY A 401 -19.72 -18.13 -14.02
CA GLY A 401 -18.90 -17.98 -15.22
C GLY A 401 -18.62 -16.51 -15.57
N LEU A 402 -19.59 -15.61 -15.39
CA LEU A 402 -19.39 -14.17 -15.57
C LEU A 402 -18.43 -13.60 -14.53
N ALA A 403 -18.55 -14.03 -13.27
CA ALA A 403 -17.63 -13.65 -12.21
C ALA A 403 -16.21 -14.15 -12.49
N ASP A 404 -16.05 -15.39 -12.96
CA ASP A 404 -14.75 -15.96 -13.37
C ASP A 404 -14.15 -15.16 -14.53
N LEU A 405 -14.92 -14.87 -15.58
CA LEU A 405 -14.47 -14.07 -16.72
C LEU A 405 -14.00 -12.68 -16.27
N ALA A 406 -14.80 -11.99 -15.46
CA ALA A 406 -14.50 -10.64 -15.00
C ALA A 406 -13.24 -10.61 -14.11
N ASP A 407 -13.15 -11.51 -13.13
CA ASP A 407 -12.02 -11.53 -12.21
C ASP A 407 -10.74 -12.06 -12.87
N PHE A 408 -10.84 -13.01 -13.80
CA PHE A 408 -9.70 -13.44 -14.63
C PHE A 408 -9.18 -12.28 -15.46
N SER A 409 -10.08 -11.53 -16.12
CA SER A 409 -9.71 -10.37 -16.94
C SER A 409 -9.01 -9.30 -16.10
N ARG A 410 -9.50 -9.01 -14.89
CA ARG A 410 -8.84 -8.07 -13.97
C ARG A 410 -7.48 -8.56 -13.48
N ALA A 411 -7.38 -9.84 -13.13
CA ALA A 411 -6.15 -10.41 -12.58
C ALA A 411 -5.05 -10.53 -13.65
N THR A 412 -5.41 -10.65 -14.92
CA THR A 412 -4.48 -10.96 -16.01
C THR A 412 -4.33 -9.87 -17.07
N GLY A 413 -5.16 -8.81 -17.05
CA GLY A 413 -5.22 -7.81 -18.12
C GLY A 413 -3.87 -7.19 -18.51
N SER A 414 -3.06 -6.78 -17.54
CA SER A 414 -1.72 -6.24 -17.79
C SER A 414 -0.71 -7.29 -18.27
N MET A 415 -0.84 -8.54 -17.79
CA MET A 415 0.01 -9.67 -18.18
C MET A 415 -0.28 -10.12 -19.61
N LEU A 416 -1.54 -10.08 -20.04
CA LEU A 416 -2.01 -10.54 -21.34
C LEU A 416 -2.05 -9.41 -22.38
N ALA A 417 -1.57 -8.21 -22.03
CA ALA A 417 -1.51 -7.08 -22.94
C ALA A 417 -0.69 -7.43 -24.20
N GLY A 418 -1.33 -7.32 -25.37
CA GLY A 418 -0.73 -7.67 -26.66
C GLY A 418 -0.84 -9.14 -27.08
N SER A 419 -1.56 -9.97 -26.31
CA SER A 419 -1.99 -11.31 -26.75
C SER A 419 -3.33 -11.26 -27.51
N ASP A 420 -3.78 -12.40 -28.03
CA ASP A 420 -5.09 -12.55 -28.67
C ASP A 420 -6.26 -12.59 -27.67
N TRP A 421 -6.00 -12.37 -26.37
CA TRP A 421 -7.02 -12.36 -25.32
C TRP A 421 -8.10 -11.29 -25.55
N ASN A 422 -9.33 -11.74 -25.81
CA ASN A 422 -10.49 -10.86 -26.00
C ASN A 422 -11.63 -11.17 -25.01
N PRO A 423 -11.51 -10.76 -23.73
CA PRO A 423 -12.56 -10.98 -22.73
C PRO A 423 -13.85 -10.21 -23.06
N ALA A 424 -13.71 -9.10 -23.78
CA ALA A 424 -14.80 -8.24 -24.17
C ALA A 424 -15.70 -8.95 -25.20
N GLY A 425 -15.11 -9.61 -26.20
CA GLY A 425 -15.81 -10.45 -27.17
C GLY A 425 -16.53 -11.63 -26.52
N LEU A 426 -15.89 -12.33 -25.56
CA LEU A 426 -16.56 -13.42 -24.81
C LEU A 426 -17.79 -12.93 -24.04
N LEU A 427 -17.70 -11.75 -23.43
CA LEU A 427 -18.82 -11.13 -22.73
C LEU A 427 -19.93 -10.69 -23.71
N GLY A 428 -19.57 -10.11 -24.85
CA GLY A 428 -20.49 -9.75 -25.94
C GLY A 428 -21.28 -10.95 -26.44
N GLU A 429 -20.58 -12.03 -26.85
CA GLU A 429 -21.19 -13.28 -27.31
C GLU A 429 -22.15 -13.88 -26.26
N PHE A 430 -21.75 -13.88 -24.99
CA PHE A 430 -22.59 -14.35 -23.91
C PHE A 430 -23.88 -13.52 -23.78
N LEU A 431 -23.78 -12.19 -23.85
CA LEU A 431 -24.91 -11.25 -23.73
C LEU A 431 -25.84 -11.27 -24.95
N ASP A 432 -25.36 -11.73 -26.10
CA ASP A 432 -26.17 -11.96 -27.30
C ASP A 432 -26.95 -13.29 -27.22
N SER A 433 -26.34 -14.32 -26.63
CA SER A 433 -26.94 -15.65 -26.56
C SER A 433 -27.79 -15.90 -25.31
N HIS A 434 -27.75 -15.02 -24.31
CA HIS A 434 -28.47 -15.16 -23.04
C HIS A 434 -29.38 -13.98 -22.72
N ALA A 435 -30.53 -14.26 -22.12
CA ALA A 435 -31.40 -13.22 -21.59
C ALA A 435 -30.78 -12.62 -20.32
N LEU A 436 -30.81 -11.28 -20.19
CA LEU A 436 -30.45 -10.56 -18.97
C LEU A 436 -31.50 -10.79 -17.86
N THR A 437 -31.43 -11.95 -17.21
CA THR A 437 -32.25 -12.21 -16.02
C THR A 437 -31.81 -11.31 -14.86
N PRO A 438 -32.64 -11.14 -13.82
CA PRO A 438 -32.23 -10.41 -12.62
C PRO A 438 -30.93 -10.97 -11.99
N GLU A 439 -30.74 -12.29 -12.03
CA GLU A 439 -29.57 -12.97 -11.49
C GLU A 439 -28.31 -12.66 -12.30
N ILE A 440 -28.39 -12.70 -13.63
CA ILE A 440 -27.27 -12.34 -14.52
C ILE A 440 -26.95 -10.85 -14.38
N SER A 441 -27.97 -10.00 -14.32
CA SER A 441 -27.80 -8.55 -14.12
C SER A 441 -27.13 -8.24 -12.78
N ALA A 442 -27.51 -8.95 -11.71
CA ALA A 442 -26.87 -8.84 -10.41
C ALA A 442 -25.42 -9.36 -10.44
N ALA A 443 -25.15 -10.49 -11.12
CA ALA A 443 -23.81 -11.04 -11.27
C ALA A 443 -22.86 -10.07 -11.98
N LEU A 444 -23.33 -9.44 -13.07
CA LEU A 444 -22.60 -8.41 -13.80
C LEU A 444 -22.30 -7.21 -12.90
N HIS A 445 -23.31 -6.66 -12.24
CA HIS A 445 -23.14 -5.54 -11.31
C HIS A 445 -22.16 -5.87 -10.18
N ASP A 446 -22.31 -7.03 -9.55
CA ASP A 446 -21.43 -7.49 -8.46
C ASP A 446 -20.00 -7.65 -8.96
N ALA A 447 -19.84 -8.15 -10.18
CA ALA A 447 -18.59 -8.23 -10.88
C ALA A 447 -18.12 -6.88 -11.44
N GLY A 448 -18.70 -5.74 -11.08
CA GLY A 448 -18.28 -4.40 -11.54
C GLY A 448 -18.48 -4.16 -13.03
N ILE A 449 -19.38 -4.91 -13.66
CA ILE A 449 -19.74 -4.78 -15.08
C ILE A 449 -21.08 -4.04 -15.14
N VAL A 450 -21.08 -2.86 -15.75
CA VAL A 450 -22.28 -2.06 -15.97
C VAL A 450 -22.87 -2.44 -17.33
N VAL A 451 -23.99 -3.19 -17.32
CA VAL A 451 -24.76 -3.47 -18.54
C VAL A 451 -25.98 -2.56 -18.60
N LYS A 452 -26.00 -1.64 -19.56
CA LYS A 452 -27.15 -0.76 -19.77
C LYS A 452 -28.21 -1.52 -20.57
N GLY A 453 -29.32 -1.81 -19.91
CA GLY A 453 -30.37 -2.67 -20.42
C GLY A 453 -31.06 -2.15 -21.69
N VAL A 454 -31.11 -3.02 -22.69
CA VAL A 454 -32.16 -3.23 -23.73
C VAL A 454 -32.57 -2.07 -24.66
N THR A 455 -32.18 -0.82 -24.40
CA THR A 455 -32.50 0.34 -25.26
C THR A 455 -31.29 1.23 -25.47
N PRO A 456 -31.01 1.65 -26.72
CA PRO A 456 -29.90 2.55 -27.05
C PRO A 456 -29.90 3.83 -26.21
N GLY A 457 -28.76 4.25 -25.67
CA GLY A 457 -28.70 5.42 -24.79
C GLY A 457 -27.30 5.84 -24.33
N THR A 458 -27.24 6.66 -23.27
CA THR A 458 -25.99 7.20 -22.72
C THR A 458 -25.55 6.44 -21.46
N ALA A 459 -24.28 6.05 -21.43
CA ALA A 459 -23.59 5.45 -20.29
C ALA A 459 -22.36 6.29 -19.93
N THR A 460 -22.09 6.39 -18.62
CA THR A 460 -20.89 7.05 -18.08
C THR A 460 -20.42 6.17 -16.93
N GLY A 461 -19.16 5.77 -16.94
CA GLY A 461 -18.54 5.06 -15.84
C GLY A 461 -18.13 6.02 -14.72
N THR A 462 -17.18 5.58 -13.92
CA THR A 462 -16.79 6.15 -12.64
C THR A 462 -15.38 6.73 -12.72
N GLY A 463 -14.71 6.86 -11.57
CA GLY A 463 -13.29 7.23 -11.50
C GLY A 463 -12.37 6.03 -11.26
N PHE A 464 -12.86 4.81 -11.53
CA PHE A 464 -12.15 3.55 -11.35
C PHE A 464 -12.25 2.73 -12.64
N ALA A 465 -11.45 1.67 -12.75
CA ALA A 465 -11.52 0.74 -13.88
C ALA A 465 -12.91 0.07 -13.98
N ASP A 466 -13.65 0.43 -15.03
CA ASP A 466 -15.00 -0.03 -15.30
C ASP A 466 -15.06 -0.96 -16.52
N VAL A 467 -16.07 -1.85 -16.53
CA VAL A 467 -16.46 -2.59 -17.73
C VAL A 467 -17.88 -2.16 -18.08
N ILE A 468 -18.06 -1.46 -19.21
CA ILE A 468 -19.36 -0.92 -19.62
C ILE A 468 -19.81 -1.58 -20.90
N VAL A 469 -21.03 -2.12 -20.89
CA VAL A 469 -21.63 -2.78 -22.05
C VAL A 469 -22.90 -2.07 -22.49
N GLY A 470 -22.91 -1.67 -23.75
CA GLY A 470 -24.04 -1.11 -24.49
C GLY A 470 -25.16 -2.12 -24.71
N ALA A 471 -26.26 -1.62 -25.26
CA ALA A 471 -27.37 -2.42 -25.74
C ALA A 471 -27.16 -2.73 -27.24
N ALA A 472 -28.14 -3.38 -27.87
CA ALA A 472 -28.20 -3.36 -29.33
C ALA A 472 -28.78 -2.01 -29.79
N GLY A 473 -28.19 -1.41 -30.82
CA GLY A 473 -28.49 -0.10 -31.42
C GLY A 473 -27.43 0.96 -31.07
N ASN A 474 -27.69 2.23 -31.38
CA ASN A 474 -26.65 3.28 -31.27
C ASN A 474 -26.48 3.82 -29.84
N ASP A 475 -25.37 3.48 -29.19
CA ASP A 475 -25.05 3.91 -27.83
C ASP A 475 -24.03 5.06 -27.76
N VAL A 476 -24.02 5.76 -26.62
CA VAL A 476 -23.00 6.75 -26.26
C VAL A 476 -22.41 6.36 -24.90
N ILE A 477 -21.19 5.84 -24.89
CA ILE A 477 -20.54 5.31 -23.70
C ILE A 477 -19.29 6.15 -23.38
N ALA A 478 -19.20 6.65 -22.15
CA ALA A 478 -18.02 7.27 -21.58
C ALA A 478 -17.47 6.41 -20.43
N GLY A 479 -16.18 6.10 -20.45
CA GLY A 479 -15.47 5.31 -19.43
C GLY A 479 -15.29 6.10 -18.15
N GLY A 480 -14.55 7.21 -18.22
CA GLY A 480 -14.36 8.12 -17.09
C GLY A 480 -12.88 8.22 -16.74
N GLU A 481 -12.53 8.21 -15.45
CA GLU A 481 -11.14 8.03 -15.04
C GLU A 481 -10.90 6.55 -14.71
N GLY A 482 -9.73 6.00 -15.01
CA GLY A 482 -9.43 4.58 -14.80
C GLY A 482 -9.11 3.86 -16.10
N ASP A 483 -8.65 2.60 -16.01
CA ASP A 483 -8.38 1.76 -17.19
C ASP A 483 -9.66 0.97 -17.54
N ASP A 484 -10.42 1.43 -18.52
CA ASP A 484 -11.78 0.95 -18.79
C ASP A 484 -11.88 -0.07 -19.94
N VAL A 485 -12.96 -0.86 -19.95
CA VAL A 485 -13.36 -1.72 -21.08
C VAL A 485 -14.77 -1.35 -21.54
N LEU A 486 -14.91 -0.77 -22.73
CA LEU A 486 -16.20 -0.34 -23.29
C LEU A 486 -16.61 -1.21 -24.47
N LEU A 487 -17.82 -1.77 -24.40
CA LEU A 487 -18.41 -2.67 -25.40
C LEU A 487 -19.67 -2.04 -26.00
N GLY A 488 -19.61 -1.59 -27.25
CA GLY A 488 -20.74 -0.98 -27.98
C GLY A 488 -21.79 -1.99 -28.49
N ARG A 489 -21.37 -3.22 -28.84
CA ARG A 489 -22.20 -4.26 -29.48
C ARG A 489 -22.75 -3.83 -30.86
N GLU A 490 -23.84 -4.46 -31.33
CA GLU A 490 -24.44 -4.13 -32.63
C GLU A 490 -24.98 -2.69 -32.65
N GLY A 491 -24.39 -1.79 -33.44
CA GLY A 491 -24.88 -0.40 -33.49
C GLY A 491 -23.90 0.59 -34.10
N GLY A 492 -24.36 1.84 -34.27
CA GLY A 492 -23.50 2.98 -34.56
C GLY A 492 -23.13 3.71 -33.27
N ASP A 493 -22.08 3.26 -32.59
CA ASP A 493 -21.77 3.68 -31.22
C ASP A 493 -20.74 4.82 -31.13
N THR A 494 -20.85 5.60 -30.07
CA THR A 494 -19.87 6.60 -29.66
C THR A 494 -19.23 6.15 -28.35
N LEU A 495 -18.00 5.66 -28.41
CA LEU A 495 -17.25 5.19 -27.25
C LEU A 495 -16.12 6.18 -26.91
N SER A 496 -16.01 6.57 -25.65
CA SER A 496 -15.00 7.48 -25.13
C SER A 496 -14.38 6.90 -23.87
N GLY A 497 -13.12 6.44 -23.90
CA GLY A 497 -12.43 5.94 -22.71
C GLY A 497 -12.18 7.02 -21.64
N GLU A 498 -11.98 8.27 -22.09
CA GLU A 498 -11.58 9.39 -21.23
C GLU A 498 -10.14 9.26 -20.68
N ALA A 499 -9.92 9.12 -19.36
CA ALA A 499 -8.60 9.20 -18.73
C ALA A 499 -8.11 7.85 -18.20
N GLY A 500 -7.25 7.17 -18.95
CA GLY A 500 -6.59 5.93 -18.55
C GLY A 500 -6.15 5.13 -19.77
N ASN A 501 -5.82 3.86 -19.57
CA ASN A 501 -5.51 2.91 -20.64
C ASN A 501 -6.75 2.07 -20.98
N ASP A 502 -7.58 2.60 -21.87
CA ASP A 502 -8.89 2.01 -22.17
C ASP A 502 -8.87 1.06 -23.38
N VAL A 503 -9.72 0.04 -23.30
CA VAL A 503 -10.04 -0.92 -24.36
C VAL A 503 -11.45 -0.64 -24.87
N LEU A 504 -11.58 -0.33 -26.16
CA LEU A 504 -12.85 -0.01 -26.81
C LEU A 504 -13.17 -1.01 -27.93
N ASP A 505 -14.32 -1.67 -27.85
CA ASP A 505 -14.86 -2.58 -28.86
C ASP A 505 -16.29 -2.17 -29.23
N GLY A 506 -16.59 -2.06 -30.53
CA GLY A 506 -17.88 -1.55 -31.03
C GLY A 506 -18.52 -2.40 -32.12
N GLU A 507 -18.09 -3.65 -32.30
CA GLU A 507 -18.62 -4.73 -33.17
C GLU A 507 -19.13 -4.48 -34.62
N ALA A 508 -19.61 -3.29 -35.08
CA ALA A 508 -19.44 -2.70 -36.45
C ALA A 508 -20.45 -1.59 -36.84
N MET A 509 -19.92 -0.47 -37.39
CA MET A 509 -20.15 0.13 -38.73
C MET A 509 -19.75 1.62 -38.75
N LEU A 510 -19.74 2.29 -37.60
CA LEU A 510 -19.21 3.63 -37.37
C LEU A 510 -18.94 3.80 -35.87
N VAL A 511 -17.67 3.73 -35.46
CA VAL A 511 -17.25 4.04 -34.09
C VAL A 511 -16.61 5.42 -34.08
N ARG A 512 -17.15 6.36 -33.30
CA ARG A 512 -16.48 7.65 -33.04
C ARG A 512 -15.68 7.56 -31.74
N VAL A 513 -14.43 7.09 -31.84
CA VAL A 513 -13.49 7.06 -30.71
C VAL A 513 -13.00 8.47 -30.40
N ILE A 514 -13.19 8.91 -29.16
CA ILE A 514 -12.76 10.25 -28.72
C ILE A 514 -11.37 10.20 -28.07
N ARG A 515 -11.06 9.16 -27.27
CA ARG A 515 -9.74 8.74 -26.73
C ARG A 515 -9.78 7.24 -26.33
N GLY A 516 -8.68 6.49 -26.55
CA GLY A 516 -8.54 5.04 -26.21
C GLY A 516 -7.83 4.21 -27.29
N THR A 517 -7.47 2.95 -26.99
CA THR A 517 -6.88 2.01 -27.97
C THR A 517 -7.97 1.15 -28.61
N PHE A 518 -8.10 1.18 -29.94
CA PHE A 518 -9.13 0.43 -30.69
C PHE A 518 -8.62 -0.93 -31.15
N MET A 519 -9.36 -2.01 -30.86
CA MET A 519 -9.06 -3.35 -31.37
C MET A 519 -10.00 -3.71 -32.54
N PRO A 520 -9.52 -3.75 -33.80
CA PRO A 520 -10.32 -4.27 -34.90
C PRO A 520 -10.37 -5.81 -34.84
N VAL A 521 -11.56 -6.39 -34.65
CA VAL A 521 -11.78 -7.84 -34.81
C VAL A 521 -11.60 -8.28 -36.27
N PRO A 522 -10.76 -9.28 -36.58
CA PRO A 522 -10.64 -9.81 -37.93
C PRO A 522 -11.61 -10.96 -38.15
N PHE A 523 -12.78 -10.75 -38.76
CA PHE A 523 -13.61 -11.88 -39.22
C PHE A 523 -14.15 -11.80 -40.65
N ALA A 524 -13.73 -12.82 -41.40
CA ALA A 524 -14.25 -13.21 -42.69
C ALA A 524 -15.62 -13.88 -42.53
N SER A 525 -16.70 -13.19 -42.92
CA SER A 525 -17.87 -13.72 -43.64
C SER A 525 -19.12 -12.88 -43.39
N ARG A 526 -19.37 -11.85 -44.22
CA ARG A 526 -20.73 -11.42 -44.57
C ARG A 526 -20.71 -10.56 -45.84
N ARG A 527 -21.74 -10.78 -46.67
CA ARG A 527 -21.89 -10.20 -48.01
C ARG A 527 -22.18 -8.70 -47.91
N TRP A 528 -21.37 -7.92 -48.61
CA TRP A 528 -21.63 -6.54 -48.95
C TRP A 528 -22.94 -6.43 -49.74
N TRP A 529 -23.87 -5.59 -49.27
CA TRP A 529 -24.92 -5.08 -50.12
C TRP A 529 -24.35 -3.90 -50.90
N ASP A 530 -24.18 -4.09 -52.20
CA ASP A 530 -23.66 -3.11 -53.14
C ASP A 530 -24.73 -2.01 -53.33
N GLY A 531 -24.47 -0.85 -52.73
CA GLY A 531 -25.40 0.28 -52.67
C GLY A 531 -24.65 1.59 -52.51
N GLY A 532 -23.55 1.74 -53.26
CA GLY A 532 -22.84 2.97 -53.60
C GLY A 532 -22.91 4.14 -52.61
N LEU A 533 -21.90 4.24 -51.75
CA LEU A 533 -21.30 5.52 -51.37
C LEU A 533 -19.80 5.27 -51.11
N ASP A 534 -19.00 5.97 -51.89
CA ASP A 534 -17.55 5.98 -51.87
C ASP A 534 -17.08 6.71 -50.60
N CYS A 535 -16.59 5.97 -49.60
CA CYS A 535 -16.04 6.54 -48.36
C CYS A 535 -14.50 6.50 -48.38
N ALA A 536 -13.91 7.08 -49.41
CA ALA A 536 -12.56 7.64 -49.33
C ALA A 536 -12.69 9.11 -48.90
N ASN A 537 -12.14 9.46 -47.73
CA ASN A 537 -12.15 10.77 -47.05
C ASN A 537 -13.30 11.01 -46.06
N GLU A 538 -13.21 10.41 -44.86
CA GLU A 538 -13.52 11.19 -43.66
C GLU A 538 -12.34 11.16 -42.69
N ILE A 539 -11.93 12.36 -42.32
CA ILE A 539 -10.75 12.71 -41.55
C ILE A 539 -11.04 12.40 -40.08
N TRP A 540 -10.29 11.46 -39.51
CA TRP A 540 -10.18 11.28 -38.07
C TRP A 540 -9.59 12.55 -37.45
N ARG A 541 -10.45 13.38 -36.82
CA ARG A 541 -9.98 14.46 -35.95
C ARG A 541 -9.71 13.87 -34.57
N VAL A 542 -8.46 13.51 -34.32
CA VAL A 542 -7.89 13.50 -32.96
C VAL A 542 -7.90 14.96 -32.51
N VAL A 543 -8.79 15.32 -31.59
CA VAL A 543 -8.69 16.59 -30.87
C VAL A 543 -7.73 16.33 -29.71
N ALA A 544 -6.52 16.89 -29.83
CA ALA A 544 -5.49 16.86 -28.79
C ALA A 544 -6.00 17.50 -27.49
#